data_AF-A0A0N5B6V0-F1
#
_entry.id   AF-A0A0N5B6V0-F1
#
_cell.length_a   1.000
_cell.length_b   1.000
_cell.length_c   1.000
_cell.angle_alpha   90.00
_cell.angle_beta   90.00
_cell.angle_gamma   90.00
#
_symmetry.space_group_name_H-M   'P 1'
#
loop_
_entity.id
_entity.type
_entity.pdbx_description
1 polymer ?
#
loop_
_entity_poly.entity_id
_entity_poly.type
_entity_poly.pdbx_seq_one_letter_code
_entity_poly.pdbx_strand_id
1 'polypeptide(L)'
;MAKVFYLHLAFIIHTCMYDFFNGFPDSFQENDDYLNNPYIAENFQLEYSRGSVDPIYFSETLKGQKIIEYITSHCVKNMKRNVNVYKLSLENKFLTASKYNDDLVLSIKEVTKNVKRDVYTSRRYGNAWEGRFDGFVDSLFCNLYYCEIGSLDNCDWGAGDADSSGILSKAINRLTHYYYIGFIKSEMYPNLILKFIPKNNNNKYVFNVVFCPSKKWVIERRDVGYFLDDSNLVDTIKMNQLNEELFLKLAYCHNNKGTFINCGRLDQKYMPSINVGYECNDYNKEESNRIHNKDEKKTDMLVISNDVLMCSGHSIFKSSSRIVSVLPPENNYIKAGTFKVSIVNQTTNLYPEQKLQLIDVNDITETYPKAGTYLGFVVNYEPKCNVPYLNVKLFLKISDSIQKFENKADDIFGKIDTYIVDRRKMNNAHVGCHVVFEGKKHPAFNDFYENFCQPSLLMLDGKTGKFIEITDIQSFQPNNKYICALRVKNANSKNGKQRYIHKTEFTITLIDSNFTVWIIFGIFIIIAVLLIVGLLILKKFKRKKSNNNSSTSSSQSTTKSSTVVSTISNVPIIKKKEC
;
A
#
# COMPACT_ATOMS: atom_id res chain seq x y z
N MET A 1 -59.53 -44.65 73.38
CA MET A 1 -58.25 -43.99 73.01
C MET A 1 -58.23 -43.53 71.55
N ALA A 2 -58.36 -44.40 70.55
CA ALA A 2 -58.20 -44.04 69.11
C ALA A 2 -58.87 -42.73 68.64
N LYS A 3 -60.13 -42.46 69.01
CA LYS A 3 -60.82 -41.20 68.65
C LYS A 3 -60.16 -39.92 69.20
N VAL A 4 -59.49 -39.99 70.35
CA VAL A 4 -58.76 -38.86 70.95
C VAL A 4 -57.46 -38.59 70.19
N PHE A 5 -56.78 -39.66 69.75
CA PHE A 5 -55.58 -39.57 68.91
C PHE A 5 -55.88 -38.89 67.57
N TYR A 6 -57.01 -39.23 66.94
CA TYR A 6 -57.45 -38.60 65.68
C TYR A 6 -57.74 -37.10 65.84
N LEU A 7 -58.36 -36.71 66.97
CA LEU A 7 -58.66 -35.30 67.25
C LEU A 7 -57.38 -34.47 67.46
N HIS A 8 -56.39 -34.99 68.19
CA HIS A 8 -55.10 -34.32 68.36
C HIS A 8 -54.29 -34.26 67.07
N LEU A 9 -54.29 -35.32 66.25
CA LEU A 9 -53.58 -35.33 64.97
C LEU A 9 -54.17 -34.29 64.01
N ALA A 10 -55.50 -34.17 63.93
CA ALA A 10 -56.17 -33.15 63.14
C ALA A 10 -55.85 -31.72 63.63
N PHE A 11 -55.83 -31.50 64.95
CA PHE A 11 -55.42 -30.22 65.53
C PHE A 11 -53.97 -29.86 65.19
N ILE A 12 -53.03 -30.80 65.36
CA ILE A 12 -51.61 -30.59 65.06
C ILE A 12 -51.40 -30.26 63.58
N ILE A 13 -52.07 -30.98 62.67
CA ILE A 13 -52.00 -30.69 61.22
C ILE A 13 -52.56 -29.28 60.92
N HIS A 14 -53.66 -28.87 61.56
CA HIS A 14 -54.20 -27.52 61.38
C HIS A 14 -53.32 -26.42 61.98
N THR A 15 -52.71 -26.59 63.16
CA THR A 15 -51.75 -25.60 63.68
C THR A 15 -50.49 -25.54 62.83
N CYS A 16 -49.93 -26.68 62.41
CA CYS A 16 -48.76 -26.67 61.53
C CYS A 16 -49.06 -26.06 60.15
N MET A 17 -50.27 -26.20 59.60
CA MET A 17 -50.67 -25.45 58.40
C MET A 17 -50.86 -23.95 58.69
N TYR A 18 -51.46 -23.60 59.83
CA TYR A 18 -51.68 -22.20 60.21
C TYR A 18 -50.36 -21.45 60.41
N ASP A 19 -49.38 -22.09 61.05
CA ASP A 19 -48.03 -21.54 61.23
C ASP A 19 -47.21 -21.54 59.92
N PHE A 20 -47.48 -22.46 58.98
CA PHE A 20 -46.84 -22.45 57.65
C PHE A 20 -47.40 -21.35 56.74
N PHE A 21 -48.68 -20.99 56.87
CA PHE A 21 -49.28 -19.88 56.12
C PHE A 21 -49.04 -18.51 56.76
N ASN A 22 -49.07 -18.40 58.10
CA ASN A 22 -48.81 -17.14 58.83
C ASN A 22 -47.32 -16.95 59.21
N GLY A 23 -46.45 -17.89 58.86
CA GLY A 23 -45.00 -17.80 59.01
C GLY A 23 -44.31 -16.92 57.95
N PHE A 24 -45.05 -16.46 56.93
CA PHE A 24 -44.61 -15.37 56.07
C PHE A 24 -44.81 -14.03 56.80
N PRO A 25 -43.76 -13.20 56.95
CA PRO A 25 -43.92 -11.90 57.55
C PRO A 25 -44.69 -10.97 56.61
N ASP A 26 -45.79 -10.37 57.10
CA ASP A 26 -46.50 -9.23 56.48
C ASP A 26 -45.66 -7.94 56.54
N SER A 27 -44.44 -8.01 56.02
CA SER A 27 -43.52 -6.89 55.81
C SER A 27 -43.16 -6.72 54.32
N PHE A 28 -43.97 -7.26 53.42
CA PHE A 28 -44.11 -6.79 52.05
C PHE A 28 -45.26 -5.79 51.93
N GLN A 29 -45.18 -4.74 52.75
CA GLN A 29 -45.89 -3.49 52.43
C GLN A 29 -45.27 -2.94 51.14
N GLU A 30 -46.03 -2.92 50.05
CA GLU A 30 -45.51 -2.49 48.75
C GLU A 30 -45.05 -1.03 48.81
N ASN A 31 -43.72 -0.84 48.75
CA ASN A 31 -43.15 0.48 48.45
C ASN A 31 -43.39 0.79 46.97
N ASP A 32 -44.54 1.41 46.69
CA ASP A 32 -44.96 2.03 45.42
C ASP A 32 -43.90 3.01 44.84
N ASP A 33 -42.89 3.36 45.64
CA ASP A 33 -41.68 4.09 45.27
C ASP A 33 -40.91 3.43 44.10
N TYR A 34 -41.01 2.11 43.92
CA TYR A 34 -40.47 1.42 42.73
C TYR A 34 -41.30 1.62 41.45
N LEU A 35 -42.60 1.90 41.56
CA LEU A 35 -43.48 2.23 40.43
C LEU A 35 -43.40 3.72 40.04
N ASN A 36 -43.10 4.58 41.01
CA ASN A 36 -43.09 6.04 40.85
C ASN A 36 -41.72 6.66 40.56
N ASN A 37 -40.65 5.88 40.44
CA ASN A 37 -39.32 6.38 40.06
C ASN A 37 -39.16 6.32 38.52
N PRO A 38 -39.44 7.41 37.76
CA PRO A 38 -39.27 7.39 36.32
C PRO A 38 -37.80 7.16 35.95
N TYR A 39 -37.55 6.56 34.78
CA TYR A 39 -36.18 6.43 34.25
C TYR A 39 -35.51 7.81 34.05
N ILE A 40 -34.81 8.28 35.08
CA ILE A 40 -33.95 9.46 35.04
C ILE A 40 -32.67 9.04 34.33
N ALA A 41 -32.66 9.28 33.03
CA ALA A 41 -31.53 9.01 32.15
C ALA A 41 -30.22 9.66 32.69
N GLU A 42 -30.33 10.83 33.32
CA GLU A 42 -29.24 11.57 33.97
C GLU A 42 -28.52 10.79 35.10
N ASN A 43 -29.13 9.75 35.68
CA ASN A 43 -28.53 8.93 36.74
C ASN A 43 -27.50 7.92 36.23
N PHE A 44 -27.31 7.78 34.91
CA PHE A 44 -26.43 6.77 34.32
C PHE A 44 -25.21 7.40 33.66
N GLN A 45 -24.03 6.93 34.08
CA GLN A 45 -22.74 7.35 33.53
C GLN A 45 -22.04 6.19 32.83
N LEU A 46 -21.29 6.50 31.77
CA LEU A 46 -20.46 5.54 31.05
C LEU A 46 -19.02 5.68 31.55
N GLU A 47 -18.54 4.71 32.31
CA GLU A 47 -17.11 4.56 32.60
C GLU A 47 -16.43 3.89 31.41
N TYR A 48 -15.31 4.43 30.93
CA TYR A 48 -14.47 3.80 29.91
C TYR A 48 -13.03 3.65 30.39
N SER A 49 -12.47 2.45 30.24
CA SER A 49 -11.15 2.09 30.76
C SER A 49 -10.28 1.34 29.74
N ARG A 50 -8.99 1.28 30.03
CA ARG A 50 -8.02 0.45 29.31
C ARG A 50 -7.54 -0.70 30.20
N GLY A 51 -7.77 -1.93 29.75
CA GLY A 51 -7.63 -3.14 30.57
C GLY A 51 -8.94 -3.51 31.27
N SER A 52 -9.24 -4.82 31.25
CA SER A 52 -10.48 -5.43 31.78
C SER A 52 -10.39 -6.02 33.19
N VAL A 53 -9.18 -6.24 33.72
CA VAL A 53 -8.92 -6.75 35.07
C VAL A 53 -7.69 -6.03 35.62
N ASP A 54 -7.63 -5.85 36.94
CA ASP A 54 -6.58 -5.06 37.60
C ASP A 54 -5.14 -5.48 37.22
N PRO A 55 -4.21 -4.50 37.07
CA PRO A 55 -4.42 -3.07 37.30
C PRO A 55 -5.06 -2.35 36.10
N ILE A 56 -6.08 -1.52 36.36
CA ILE A 56 -6.64 -0.60 35.35
C ILE A 56 -5.63 0.50 35.03
N TYR A 57 -5.29 0.69 33.75
CA TYR A 57 -4.22 1.62 33.32
C TYR A 57 -4.70 3.04 33.00
N PHE A 58 -6.00 3.20 32.77
CA PHE A 58 -6.71 4.45 32.57
C PHE A 58 -8.20 4.17 32.81
N SER A 59 -8.92 5.08 33.46
CA SER A 59 -10.39 5.13 33.46
C SER A 59 -10.87 6.58 33.48
N GLU A 60 -11.96 6.88 32.78
CA GLU A 60 -12.67 8.15 32.82
C GLU A 60 -14.19 7.93 32.69
N THR A 61 -14.99 8.85 33.25
CA THR A 61 -16.44 8.72 33.39
C THR A 61 -17.19 9.82 32.64
N LEU A 62 -18.01 9.41 31.66
CA LEU A 62 -18.77 10.29 30.76
C LEU A 62 -20.24 10.39 31.16
N LYS A 63 -20.80 11.60 31.07
CA LYS A 63 -22.24 11.86 31.25
C LYS A 63 -22.98 11.75 29.91
N GLY A 64 -24.16 11.14 29.92
CA GLY A 64 -24.99 10.97 28.73
C GLY A 64 -25.71 12.26 28.35
N GLN A 65 -25.85 12.53 27.05
CA GLN A 65 -26.79 13.53 26.53
C GLN A 65 -28.14 12.86 26.29
N LYS A 66 -29.16 13.31 27.02
CA LYS A 66 -30.56 12.87 26.87
C LYS A 66 -31.15 13.39 25.55
N ILE A 67 -31.67 12.50 24.71
CA ILE A 67 -32.51 12.83 23.54
C ILE A 67 -33.84 12.06 23.62
N ILE A 68 -34.83 12.44 22.82
CA ILE A 68 -36.14 11.79 22.78
C ILE A 68 -36.46 11.36 21.34
N GLU A 69 -36.57 10.05 21.07
CA GLU A 69 -36.84 9.53 19.73
C GLU A 69 -37.75 8.29 19.75
N TYR A 70 -38.40 8.00 18.60
CA TYR A 70 -39.06 6.73 18.34
C TYR A 70 -38.03 5.60 18.13
N ILE A 71 -37.96 4.70 19.10
CA ILE A 71 -37.10 3.53 19.03
C ILE A 71 -37.88 2.37 18.39
N THR A 72 -37.21 1.65 17.50
CA THR A 72 -37.58 0.29 17.10
C THR A 72 -36.42 -0.62 17.48
N SER A 73 -36.65 -1.47 18.47
CA SER A 73 -35.68 -2.45 18.99
C SER A 73 -36.24 -3.86 18.86
N HIS A 74 -35.50 -4.86 19.36
CA HIS A 74 -35.98 -6.24 19.38
C HIS A 74 -37.17 -6.47 20.35
N CYS A 75 -37.44 -5.51 21.23
CA CYS A 75 -38.39 -5.63 22.36
C CYS A 75 -39.57 -4.67 22.25
N VAL A 76 -39.34 -3.48 21.67
CA VAL A 76 -40.38 -2.45 21.49
C VAL A 76 -40.34 -1.91 20.05
N LYS A 77 -41.48 -1.95 19.36
CA LYS A 77 -41.65 -1.41 18.01
C LYS A 77 -42.24 0.01 18.07
N ASN A 78 -41.62 0.96 17.37
CA ASN A 78 -42.11 2.33 17.17
C ASN A 78 -42.59 3.09 18.43
N MET A 79 -41.83 3.06 19.53
CA MET A 79 -42.20 3.80 20.76
C MET A 79 -41.27 4.98 21.04
N LYS A 80 -41.84 6.17 21.30
CA LYS A 80 -41.09 7.36 21.71
C LYS A 80 -40.53 7.19 23.13
N ARG A 81 -39.20 7.26 23.29
CA ARG A 81 -38.47 7.02 24.54
C ARG A 81 -37.29 7.99 24.69
N ASN A 82 -36.78 8.11 25.91
CA ASN A 82 -35.52 8.80 26.20
C ASN A 82 -34.35 7.88 25.85
N VAL A 83 -33.37 8.37 25.08
CA VAL A 83 -32.09 7.69 24.82
C VAL A 83 -30.97 8.47 25.50
N ASN A 84 -30.08 7.77 26.19
CA ASN A 84 -28.83 8.31 26.71
C ASN A 84 -27.72 8.19 25.67
N VAL A 85 -27.30 9.31 25.07
CA VAL A 85 -26.25 9.34 24.06
C VAL A 85 -24.91 9.71 24.69
N TYR A 86 -23.98 8.75 24.77
CA TYR A 86 -22.63 8.95 25.25
C TYR A 86 -21.68 9.29 24.08
N LYS A 87 -20.85 10.31 24.29
CA LYS A 87 -19.88 10.85 23.33
C LYS A 87 -18.47 10.50 23.75
N LEU A 88 -17.92 9.42 23.20
CA LEU A 88 -16.62 8.88 23.58
C LEU A 88 -15.50 9.47 22.71
N SER A 89 -14.52 10.11 23.35
CA SER A 89 -13.30 10.63 22.74
C SER A 89 -12.10 9.88 23.32
N LEU A 90 -11.34 9.15 22.51
CA LEU A 90 -10.11 8.50 22.98
C LEU A 90 -8.98 9.53 23.01
N GLU A 91 -8.76 10.13 24.19
CA GLU A 91 -7.70 11.12 24.40
C GLU A 91 -6.28 10.53 24.28
N ASN A 92 -5.30 11.41 24.08
CA ASN A 92 -3.88 11.06 24.17
C ASN A 92 -3.53 10.32 25.49
N LYS A 93 -4.18 10.65 26.62
CA LYS A 93 -3.98 9.95 27.91
C LYS A 93 -4.36 8.47 27.84
N PHE A 94 -5.54 8.16 27.31
CA PHE A 94 -5.99 6.78 27.09
C PHE A 94 -5.02 6.04 26.15
N LEU A 95 -4.66 6.67 25.02
CA LEU A 95 -3.80 6.08 24.00
C LEU A 95 -2.35 5.83 24.49
N THR A 96 -1.86 6.65 25.42
CA THR A 96 -0.51 6.57 26.01
C THR A 96 -0.42 5.90 27.40
N ALA A 97 -1.53 5.39 27.94
CA ALA A 97 -1.57 4.64 29.19
C ALA A 97 -0.55 3.46 29.24
N SER A 98 -0.15 3.02 30.43
CA SER A 98 1.14 2.34 30.61
C SER A 98 1.28 0.94 29.99
N LYS A 99 0.20 0.18 29.73
CA LYS A 99 0.23 -1.06 28.94
C LYS A 99 -0.06 -0.78 27.45
N TYR A 100 0.79 -1.26 26.54
CA TYR A 100 0.68 -0.94 25.10
C TYR A 100 -0.34 -1.80 24.34
N ASN A 101 -0.53 -3.05 24.75
CA ASN A 101 -1.48 -4.00 24.18
C ASN A 101 -2.63 -4.24 25.16
N ASP A 102 -3.81 -3.68 24.90
CA ASP A 102 -5.01 -3.92 25.72
C ASP A 102 -6.32 -3.63 24.97
N ASP A 103 -7.43 -4.08 25.56
CA ASP A 103 -8.81 -3.76 25.19
C ASP A 103 -9.24 -2.34 25.62
N LEU A 104 -10.28 -1.83 24.94
CA LEU A 104 -11.14 -0.76 25.47
C LEU A 104 -12.35 -1.42 26.12
N VAL A 105 -12.59 -1.10 27.38
CA VAL A 105 -13.67 -1.64 28.19
C VAL A 105 -14.60 -0.51 28.59
N LEU A 106 -15.90 -0.75 28.52
CA LEU A 106 -16.95 0.23 28.74
C LEU A 106 -17.92 -0.35 29.78
N SER A 107 -18.30 0.39 30.82
CA SER A 107 -19.31 -0.09 31.78
C SER A 107 -20.28 1.02 32.16
N ILE A 108 -21.56 0.68 32.29
CA ILE A 108 -22.61 1.66 32.63
C ILE A 108 -22.91 1.57 34.12
N LYS A 109 -22.81 2.70 34.80
CA LYS A 109 -22.92 2.82 36.26
C LYS A 109 -24.12 3.67 36.66
N GLU A 110 -24.95 3.13 37.55
CA GLU A 110 -26.07 3.86 38.15
C GLU A 110 -25.54 4.68 39.34
N VAL A 111 -25.37 5.98 39.14
CA VAL A 111 -24.68 6.90 40.06
C VAL A 111 -25.34 6.94 41.44
N THR A 112 -26.68 6.95 41.47
CA THR A 112 -27.48 7.02 42.69
C THR A 112 -27.39 5.77 43.56
N LYS A 113 -27.04 4.61 42.98
CA LYS A 113 -26.87 3.34 43.70
C LYS A 113 -25.41 2.91 43.84
N ASN A 114 -24.47 3.59 43.17
CA ASN A 114 -23.06 3.23 43.03
C ASN A 114 -22.82 1.82 42.43
N VAL A 115 -23.84 1.23 41.81
CA VAL A 115 -23.88 -0.14 41.29
C VAL A 115 -23.58 -0.11 39.78
N LYS A 116 -22.68 -1.00 39.31
CA LYS A 116 -22.53 -1.29 37.87
C LYS A 116 -23.76 -2.08 37.41
N ARG A 117 -24.11 -1.97 36.12
CA ARG A 117 -25.33 -2.59 35.58
C ARG A 117 -24.99 -3.49 34.40
N ASP A 118 -25.56 -4.70 34.43
CA ASP A 118 -25.82 -5.53 33.26
C ASP A 118 -26.48 -4.70 32.16
N VAL A 119 -25.70 -4.35 31.14
CA VAL A 119 -26.19 -3.75 29.91
C VAL A 119 -25.89 -4.72 28.79
N TYR A 120 -26.93 -5.45 28.40
CA TYR A 120 -27.00 -6.35 27.24
C TYR A 120 -26.23 -7.68 27.38
N THR A 121 -26.93 -8.80 27.18
CA THR A 121 -26.28 -10.09 26.92
C THR A 121 -26.01 -10.23 25.42
N SER A 122 -24.73 -10.15 25.05
CA SER A 122 -24.26 -10.28 23.67
C SER A 122 -24.45 -11.71 23.15
N ARG A 123 -25.65 -12.05 22.65
CA ARG A 123 -25.99 -13.35 22.02
C ARG A 123 -25.27 -13.54 20.69
N ARG A 124 -23.94 -13.67 20.72
CA ARG A 124 -23.10 -14.20 19.63
C ARG A 124 -21.83 -14.92 20.09
N TYR A 125 -21.32 -14.69 21.30
CA TYR A 125 -20.09 -15.32 21.80
C TYR A 125 -20.27 -16.43 22.85
N GLY A 126 -21.47 -17.00 22.99
CA GLY A 126 -21.76 -18.15 23.87
C GLY A 126 -21.13 -19.49 23.47
N ASN A 127 -19.99 -19.48 22.76
CA ASN A 127 -19.14 -20.64 22.43
C ASN A 127 -17.64 -20.29 22.45
N ALA A 128 -17.25 -19.27 23.22
CA ALA A 128 -15.96 -19.17 23.88
C ALA A 128 -16.26 -18.76 25.34
N TRP A 129 -15.61 -19.26 26.38
CA TRP A 129 -14.24 -19.77 26.46
C TRP A 129 -14.12 -21.05 27.28
N GLU A 130 -13.07 -21.84 27.03
CA GLU A 130 -12.47 -22.64 28.10
C GLU A 130 -11.85 -21.69 29.16
N GLY A 131 -12.54 -21.51 30.29
CA GLY A 131 -11.91 -21.12 31.55
C GLY A 131 -11.45 -19.67 31.74
N ARG A 132 -12.16 -18.66 31.21
CA ARG A 132 -12.30 -17.34 31.90
C ARG A 132 -13.34 -16.35 31.31
N PHE A 133 -14.62 -16.71 31.32
CA PHE A 133 -15.74 -15.75 31.35
C PHE A 133 -16.88 -16.30 32.24
N ASP A 134 -16.51 -16.78 33.43
CA ASP A 134 -17.47 -17.18 34.46
C ASP A 134 -18.07 -15.92 35.11
N GLY A 135 -19.34 -15.66 34.82
CA GLY A 135 -20.12 -14.55 35.38
C GLY A 135 -20.67 -13.61 34.31
N PHE A 136 -21.86 -13.07 34.58
CA PHE A 136 -22.34 -11.87 33.91
C PHE A 136 -21.39 -10.72 34.26
N VAL A 137 -20.85 -10.04 33.25
CA VAL A 137 -19.93 -8.92 33.45
C VAL A 137 -20.67 -7.64 33.09
N ASP A 138 -20.69 -6.65 34.00
CA ASP A 138 -21.27 -5.31 33.76
C ASP A 138 -20.50 -4.45 32.72
N SER A 139 -19.79 -5.10 31.79
CA SER A 139 -18.82 -4.49 30.89
C SER A 139 -19.05 -4.91 29.45
N LEU A 140 -19.11 -3.91 28.58
CA LEU A 140 -19.14 -3.98 27.12
C LEU A 140 -17.71 -3.83 26.60
N PHE A 141 -17.38 -4.45 25.47
CA PHE A 141 -16.00 -4.51 24.96
C PHE A 141 -15.82 -3.86 23.60
N CYS A 142 -14.64 -3.29 23.37
CA CYS A 142 -14.19 -2.83 22.06
C CYS A 142 -12.73 -3.25 21.82
N ASN A 143 -12.57 -4.24 20.96
CA ASN A 143 -11.29 -4.77 20.48
C ASN A 143 -11.30 -4.86 18.93
N LEU A 144 -10.25 -5.40 18.31
CA LEU A 144 -10.12 -5.48 16.85
C LEU A 144 -11.17 -6.39 16.19
N TYR A 145 -11.69 -7.38 16.91
CA TYR A 145 -12.76 -8.25 16.40
C TYR A 145 -14.11 -7.59 16.49
N TYR A 146 -14.44 -7.02 17.64
CA TYR A 146 -15.79 -6.63 17.97
C TYR A 146 -15.83 -5.40 18.88
N CYS A 147 -16.77 -4.49 18.62
CA CYS A 147 -16.95 -3.24 19.34
C CYS A 147 -18.41 -2.94 19.63
N GLU A 148 -18.76 -2.91 20.92
CA GLU A 148 -20.12 -2.78 21.44
C GLU A 148 -20.56 -1.32 21.54
N ILE A 149 -20.87 -0.75 20.38
CA ILE A 149 -21.32 0.62 20.17
C ILE A 149 -22.59 0.68 19.31
N GLY A 150 -23.18 1.86 19.16
CA GLY A 150 -24.53 2.05 18.62
C GLY A 150 -25.60 1.96 19.72
N SER A 151 -26.84 1.70 19.34
CA SER A 151 -27.98 1.57 20.26
C SER A 151 -27.93 0.25 21.03
N LEU A 152 -27.93 0.36 22.36
CA LEU A 152 -27.97 -0.75 23.31
C LEU A 152 -29.30 -0.71 24.09
N ASP A 153 -29.99 -1.84 24.12
CA ASP A 153 -31.28 -2.04 24.78
C ASP A 153 -31.23 -3.26 25.71
N ASN A 154 -31.33 -3.03 27.03
CA ASN A 154 -31.53 -4.14 27.97
C ASN A 154 -33.02 -4.55 27.95
N CYS A 155 -33.26 -5.83 27.71
CA CYS A 155 -34.58 -6.43 27.63
C CYS A 155 -34.61 -7.74 28.39
N ASP A 156 -35.53 -7.85 29.34
CA ASP A 156 -35.67 -9.00 30.20
C ASP A 156 -36.39 -10.15 29.45
N TRP A 157 -35.69 -11.25 29.24
CA TRP A 157 -36.22 -12.45 28.57
C TRP A 157 -37.11 -13.30 29.49
N GLY A 158 -37.22 -12.98 30.79
CA GLY A 158 -38.03 -13.74 31.76
C GLY A 158 -39.55 -13.74 31.50
N ALA A 159 -40.05 -12.89 30.59
CA ALA A 159 -41.47 -12.79 30.26
C ALA A 159 -41.95 -13.73 29.13
N GLY A 160 -41.14 -14.74 28.74
CA GLY A 160 -41.44 -15.65 27.64
C GLY A 160 -42.54 -16.69 27.92
N ASP A 161 -42.48 -17.35 29.07
CA ASP A 161 -43.36 -18.47 29.45
C ASP A 161 -44.24 -18.12 30.68
N ALA A 162 -44.94 -16.99 30.60
CA ALA A 162 -45.82 -16.49 31.65
C ALA A 162 -47.26 -16.28 31.15
N ASP A 163 -47.87 -17.33 30.58
CA ASP A 163 -49.25 -17.31 30.04
C ASP A 163 -50.34 -17.37 31.12
N SER A 164 -50.15 -16.63 32.22
CA SER A 164 -51.07 -16.58 33.36
C SER A 164 -50.90 -15.33 34.24
N SER A 165 -51.49 -14.21 33.81
CA SER A 165 -51.61 -12.94 34.56
C SER A 165 -50.29 -12.19 34.84
N GLY A 166 -50.29 -10.88 35.11
CA GLY A 166 -51.37 -9.90 35.00
C GLY A 166 -50.83 -8.51 35.35
N ILE A 167 -51.00 -7.52 34.46
CA ILE A 167 -50.51 -6.12 34.57
C ILE A 167 -48.97 -5.96 34.63
N LEU A 168 -48.25 -6.74 35.43
CA LEU A 168 -46.81 -6.62 35.67
C LEU A 168 -45.96 -6.74 34.39
N SER A 169 -46.33 -7.63 33.45
CA SER A 169 -45.65 -7.73 32.15
C SER A 169 -45.80 -6.46 31.28
N LYS A 170 -46.85 -5.65 31.48
CA LYS A 170 -47.00 -4.30 30.88
C LYS A 170 -46.27 -3.20 31.66
N ALA A 171 -45.81 -3.48 32.88
CA ALA A 171 -44.96 -2.60 33.68
C ALA A 171 -43.46 -2.88 33.42
N ILE A 172 -43.05 -4.14 33.34
CA ILE A 172 -41.67 -4.55 33.00
C ILE A 172 -41.26 -4.02 31.62
N ASN A 173 -42.18 -4.04 30.64
CA ASN A 173 -42.05 -3.37 29.33
C ASN A 173 -41.85 -1.82 29.40
N ARG A 174 -41.83 -1.20 30.59
CA ARG A 174 -41.55 0.23 30.79
C ARG A 174 -40.11 0.51 31.22
N LEU A 175 -39.41 -0.46 31.82
CA LEU A 175 -38.05 -0.34 32.35
C LEU A 175 -36.94 -0.69 31.33
N THR A 176 -37.29 -0.76 30.05
CA THR A 176 -36.32 -0.85 28.95
C THR A 176 -35.42 0.38 28.92
N HIS A 177 -34.19 0.24 29.42
CA HIS A 177 -33.17 1.28 29.36
C HIS A 177 -32.54 1.33 27.97
N TYR A 178 -32.46 2.53 27.40
CA TYR A 178 -31.88 2.77 26.07
C TYR A 178 -30.67 3.68 26.16
N TYR A 179 -29.54 3.14 25.75
CA TYR A 179 -28.26 3.84 25.65
C TYR A 179 -27.82 3.85 24.19
N TYR A 180 -27.02 4.85 23.81
CA TYR A 180 -26.28 4.85 22.57
C TYR A 180 -24.85 5.26 22.88
N ILE A 181 -23.88 4.46 22.44
CA ILE A 181 -22.46 4.79 22.55
C ILE A 181 -21.94 5.11 21.16
N GLY A 182 -21.26 6.26 20.99
CA GLY A 182 -20.63 6.63 19.74
C GLY A 182 -19.33 7.40 19.94
N PHE A 183 -18.41 7.20 19.00
CA PHE A 183 -17.12 7.89 18.99
C PHE A 183 -17.21 9.27 18.36
N ILE A 184 -16.47 10.21 18.94
CA ILE A 184 -16.21 11.54 18.39
C ILE A 184 -14.70 11.75 18.26
N LYS A 185 -14.29 12.73 17.43
CA LYS A 185 -12.90 13.17 17.40
C LYS A 185 -12.48 13.74 18.77
N SER A 186 -11.20 13.61 19.10
CA SER A 186 -10.60 14.32 20.24
C SER A 186 -10.15 15.73 19.80
N GLU A 187 -9.67 16.54 20.75
CA GLU A 187 -9.07 17.84 20.44
C GLU A 187 -7.80 17.71 19.59
N MET A 188 -7.02 16.64 19.80
CA MET A 188 -5.74 16.40 19.12
C MET A 188 -5.87 15.58 17.83
N TYR A 189 -6.85 14.67 17.74
CA TYR A 189 -6.94 13.69 16.65
C TYR A 189 -8.33 13.72 15.97
N PRO A 190 -8.41 14.00 14.66
CA PRO A 190 -9.69 14.06 13.92
C PRO A 190 -10.31 12.69 13.63
N ASN A 191 -9.55 11.61 13.86
CA ASN A 191 -9.92 10.22 13.57
C ASN A 191 -9.98 9.40 14.88
N LEU A 192 -10.68 8.26 14.84
CA LEU A 192 -10.64 7.27 15.90
C LEU A 192 -9.33 6.48 15.81
N ILE A 193 -8.41 6.78 16.72
CA ILE A 193 -7.11 6.11 16.80
C ILE A 193 -7.28 4.84 17.63
N LEU A 194 -7.15 3.68 16.99
CA LEU A 194 -7.08 2.37 17.65
C LEU A 194 -5.79 2.28 18.49
N LYS A 195 -4.67 2.81 17.94
CA LYS A 195 -3.34 2.76 18.54
C LYS A 195 -2.35 3.70 17.86
N PHE A 196 -1.35 4.16 18.63
CA PHE A 196 -0.16 4.81 18.07
C PHE A 196 0.87 3.80 17.59
N ILE A 197 1.48 4.10 16.45
CA ILE A 197 2.67 3.42 15.95
C ILE A 197 3.86 4.34 16.21
N PRO A 198 4.97 3.88 16.81
CA PRO A 198 6.15 4.72 17.01
C PRO A 198 6.83 5.06 15.67
N LYS A 199 7.28 6.31 15.52
CA LYS A 199 8.11 6.74 14.38
C LYS A 199 9.54 6.22 14.53
N ASN A 200 10.02 5.39 13.59
CA ASN A 200 11.35 4.79 13.70
C ASN A 200 12.44 5.56 12.92
N ASN A 201 12.63 6.83 13.30
CA ASN A 201 13.58 7.74 12.62
C ASN A 201 15.04 7.23 12.61
N ASN A 202 15.39 6.28 13.50
CA ASN A 202 16.75 5.70 13.59
C ASN A 202 16.99 4.55 12.61
N ASN A 203 15.98 3.71 12.30
CA ASN A 203 16.10 2.63 11.33
C ASN A 203 15.03 2.75 10.24
N LYS A 204 15.32 3.60 9.24
CA LYS A 204 14.53 3.80 8.01
C LYS A 204 14.05 2.52 7.30
N TYR A 205 14.65 1.35 7.53
CA TYR A 205 14.21 0.11 6.88
C TYR A 205 12.98 -0.52 7.55
N VAL A 206 12.65 -0.10 8.78
CA VAL A 206 11.55 -0.70 9.55
C VAL A 206 10.20 -0.29 8.95
N PHE A 207 9.36 -1.28 8.69
CA PHE A 207 7.97 -1.10 8.31
C PHE A 207 7.09 -1.93 9.26
N ASN A 208 5.80 -1.63 9.28
CA ASN A 208 4.89 -2.16 10.28
C ASN A 208 3.71 -2.85 9.57
N VAL A 209 3.22 -3.95 10.15
CA VAL A 209 1.96 -4.58 9.76
C VAL A 209 0.97 -4.30 10.87
N VAL A 210 -0.13 -3.62 10.56
CA VAL A 210 -1.19 -3.26 11.51
C VAL A 210 -2.41 -4.15 11.30
N PHE A 211 -3.13 -4.43 12.37
CA PHE A 211 -4.36 -5.22 12.31
C PHE A 211 -5.55 -4.27 12.17
N CYS A 212 -6.33 -4.42 11.10
CA CYS A 212 -7.56 -3.66 10.89
C CYS A 212 -8.79 -4.55 11.18
N PRO A 213 -9.86 -3.97 11.77
CA PRO A 213 -11.09 -4.70 12.05
C PRO A 213 -11.78 -5.28 10.82
N SER A 214 -12.65 -6.26 11.04
CA SER A 214 -13.47 -6.88 9.99
C SER A 214 -14.65 -5.97 9.58
N LYS A 215 -15.30 -6.24 8.44
CA LYS A 215 -16.58 -5.58 8.07
C LYS A 215 -17.72 -5.83 9.07
N LYS A 216 -17.55 -6.77 10.02
CA LYS A 216 -18.50 -7.13 11.09
C LYS A 216 -18.12 -6.56 12.47
N TRP A 217 -17.11 -5.67 12.52
CA TRP A 217 -16.57 -5.09 13.76
C TRP A 217 -17.61 -4.50 14.69
N VAL A 218 -18.67 -3.92 14.13
CA VAL A 218 -19.88 -3.51 14.85
C VAL A 218 -21.05 -4.38 14.38
N ILE A 219 -22.05 -4.62 15.23
CA ILE A 219 -23.31 -5.19 14.73
C ILE A 219 -23.96 -4.15 13.81
N GLU A 220 -23.98 -4.43 12.51
CA GLU A 220 -24.67 -3.60 11.52
C GLU A 220 -26.17 -3.50 11.90
N ARG A 221 -26.57 -2.29 12.28
CA ARG A 221 -27.94 -1.90 12.64
C ARG A 221 -28.31 -0.65 11.83
N ARG A 222 -29.54 -0.12 11.99
CA ARG A 222 -29.96 1.11 11.29
C ARG A 222 -29.19 2.38 11.72
N ASP A 223 -28.40 2.26 12.77
CA ASP A 223 -27.82 3.37 13.52
C ASP A 223 -26.29 3.30 13.70
N VAL A 224 -25.65 2.19 13.32
CA VAL A 224 -24.19 2.04 13.31
C VAL A 224 -23.75 1.02 12.24
N GLY A 225 -22.64 1.32 11.55
CA GLY A 225 -22.06 0.44 10.53
C GLY A 225 -20.60 0.76 10.23
N TYR A 226 -19.81 -0.24 9.81
CA TYR A 226 -18.37 -0.09 9.57
C TYR A 226 -17.97 -0.46 8.14
N PHE A 227 -17.32 0.48 7.46
CA PHE A 227 -16.84 0.33 6.10
C PHE A 227 -15.33 0.14 6.08
N LEU A 228 -14.87 -1.10 5.91
CA LEU A 228 -13.46 -1.44 5.69
C LEU A 228 -12.90 -0.68 4.47
N ASP A 229 -11.75 -0.05 4.65
CA ASP A 229 -10.87 0.42 3.58
C ASP A 229 -9.90 -0.73 3.23
N ASP A 230 -9.80 -1.14 1.97
CA ASP A 230 -8.96 -2.25 1.52
C ASP A 230 -7.59 -1.83 0.94
N SER A 231 -7.27 -0.53 0.97
CA SER A 231 -5.98 -0.02 0.48
C SER A 231 -4.81 -0.57 1.30
N ASN A 232 -3.72 -0.94 0.62
CA ASN A 232 -2.48 -1.45 1.23
C ASN A 232 -2.67 -2.73 2.08
N LEU A 233 -3.70 -3.53 1.79
CA LEU A 233 -3.91 -4.85 2.37
C LEU A 233 -2.79 -5.83 2.02
N VAL A 234 -2.11 -6.37 3.04
CA VAL A 234 -1.10 -7.43 2.93
C VAL A 234 -1.75 -8.81 2.88
N ASP A 235 -2.64 -9.10 3.83
CA ASP A 235 -3.36 -10.37 3.89
C ASP A 235 -4.59 -10.32 4.81
N THR A 236 -5.37 -11.40 4.83
CA THR A 236 -6.43 -11.64 5.82
C THR A 236 -6.02 -12.77 6.76
N ILE A 237 -6.18 -12.56 8.07
CA ILE A 237 -5.76 -13.48 9.13
C ILE A 237 -6.96 -13.94 9.98
N LYS A 238 -6.95 -15.19 10.43
CA LYS A 238 -7.83 -15.74 11.47
C LYS A 238 -6.95 -16.15 12.64
N MET A 239 -7.18 -15.61 13.83
CA MET A 239 -6.45 -16.02 15.03
C MET A 239 -7.20 -17.19 15.68
N ASN A 240 -6.46 -18.19 16.19
CA ASN A 240 -7.02 -19.46 16.68
C ASN A 240 -8.06 -19.34 17.82
N GLN A 241 -8.18 -18.18 18.46
CA GLN A 241 -9.13 -17.93 19.54
C GLN A 241 -10.52 -17.47 19.05
N LEU A 242 -10.62 -16.88 17.86
CA LEU A 242 -11.84 -16.20 17.40
C LEU A 242 -11.99 -16.34 15.87
N ASN A 243 -13.09 -16.97 15.43
CA ASN A 243 -13.39 -17.40 14.04
C ASN A 243 -13.62 -16.26 13.01
N GLU A 244 -13.21 -15.04 13.32
CA GLU A 244 -13.39 -13.86 12.48
C GLU A 244 -12.11 -13.45 11.74
N GLU A 245 -12.30 -12.68 10.67
CA GLU A 245 -11.25 -12.28 9.72
C GLU A 245 -10.76 -10.87 10.00
N LEU A 246 -9.51 -10.74 10.44
CA LEU A 246 -8.82 -9.46 10.59
C LEU A 246 -7.99 -9.15 9.34
N PHE A 247 -7.83 -7.88 9.01
CA PHE A 247 -7.17 -7.43 7.80
C PHE A 247 -5.78 -6.88 8.13
N LEU A 248 -4.72 -7.55 7.67
CA LEU A 248 -3.34 -7.11 7.89
C LEU A 248 -2.97 -6.02 6.89
N LYS A 249 -2.77 -4.79 7.34
CA LYS A 249 -2.39 -3.65 6.49
C LYS A 249 -0.93 -3.26 6.62
N LEU A 250 -0.37 -2.82 5.51
CA LEU A 250 0.97 -2.26 5.44
C LEU A 250 0.99 -0.82 5.95
N ALA A 251 1.87 -0.53 6.91
CA ALA A 251 2.05 0.76 7.54
C ALA A 251 3.54 1.17 7.56
N TYR A 252 3.80 2.48 7.46
CA TYR A 252 5.17 3.01 7.44
C TYR A 252 5.24 4.38 8.12
N CYS A 253 5.76 4.41 9.35
CA CYS A 253 5.81 5.60 10.21
C CYS A 253 7.21 6.19 10.31
N HIS A 254 7.53 7.10 9.40
CA HIS A 254 8.83 7.79 9.35
C HIS A 254 8.68 9.23 8.86
N ASN A 255 9.63 10.07 9.24
CA ASN A 255 9.63 11.52 9.06
C ASN A 255 8.59 12.23 9.96
N ASN A 256 8.78 13.53 10.14
CA ASN A 256 8.04 14.33 11.14
C ASN A 256 6.59 14.71 10.72
N LYS A 257 6.02 14.07 9.69
CA LYS A 257 4.63 14.30 9.29
C LYS A 257 3.72 13.26 9.94
N GLY A 258 2.69 13.73 10.65
CA GLY A 258 1.57 12.87 11.07
C GLY A 258 1.02 12.13 9.86
N THR A 259 0.84 10.82 10.01
CA THR A 259 0.47 9.92 8.94
C THR A 259 -0.52 8.92 9.52
N PHE A 260 -1.78 9.09 9.14
CA PHE A 260 -2.87 8.23 9.56
C PHE A 260 -2.99 7.04 8.62
N ILE A 261 -2.95 5.81 9.16
CA ILE A 261 -3.17 4.58 8.42
C ILE A 261 -4.64 4.22 8.56
N ASN A 262 -5.41 4.44 7.49
CA ASN A 262 -6.85 4.17 7.48
C ASN A 262 -7.14 2.66 7.45
N CYS A 263 -7.89 2.17 8.44
CA CYS A 263 -8.51 0.84 8.39
C CYS A 263 -9.92 0.88 7.80
N GLY A 264 -10.65 1.99 7.96
CA GLY A 264 -12.03 2.11 7.49
C GLY A 264 -12.77 3.29 8.08
N ARG A 265 -14.06 3.41 7.78
CA ARG A 265 -14.94 4.49 8.27
C ARG A 265 -16.09 3.92 9.08
N LEU A 266 -16.27 4.43 10.29
CA LEU A 266 -17.41 4.13 11.16
C LEU A 266 -18.51 5.18 10.91
N ASP A 267 -19.68 4.72 10.46
CA ASP A 267 -20.88 5.53 10.34
C ASP A 267 -21.79 5.34 11.56
N GLN A 268 -22.40 6.44 12.00
CA GLN A 268 -23.00 6.58 13.31
C GLN A 268 -24.24 7.49 13.21
N LYS A 269 -25.29 7.21 13.98
CA LYS A 269 -26.55 7.95 13.90
C LYS A 269 -26.53 9.33 14.56
N TYR A 270 -25.95 9.43 15.76
CA TYR A 270 -25.94 10.67 16.56
C TYR A 270 -24.57 11.36 16.63
N MET A 271 -23.57 10.81 15.92
CA MET A 271 -22.23 11.36 15.79
C MET A 271 -21.88 11.52 14.30
N PRO A 272 -20.94 12.40 13.94
CA PRO A 272 -20.35 12.37 12.60
C PRO A 272 -19.73 11.00 12.27
N SER A 273 -19.70 10.66 10.99
CA SER A 273 -18.80 9.61 10.48
C SER A 273 -17.36 9.89 10.90
N ILE A 274 -16.63 8.86 11.32
CA ILE A 274 -15.24 8.99 11.76
C ILE A 274 -14.38 7.90 11.12
N ASN A 275 -13.18 8.26 10.65
CA ASN A 275 -12.24 7.25 10.15
C ASN A 275 -11.59 6.53 11.34
N VAL A 276 -11.32 5.25 11.18
CA VAL A 276 -10.80 4.34 12.21
C VAL A 276 -9.45 3.80 11.72
N GLY A 277 -8.43 3.85 12.56
CA GLY A 277 -7.09 3.46 12.13
C GLY A 277 -5.99 3.74 13.14
N TYR A 278 -4.77 3.90 12.64
CA TYR A 278 -3.56 4.08 13.43
C TYR A 278 -2.88 5.41 13.11
N GLU A 279 -2.22 6.03 14.08
CA GLU A 279 -1.49 7.30 13.88
C GLU A 279 0.00 7.14 14.20
N CYS A 280 0.85 7.71 13.34
CA CYS A 280 2.30 7.71 13.55
C CYS A 280 2.70 8.78 14.57
N ASN A 281 3.17 8.38 15.74
CA ASN A 281 3.50 9.27 16.87
C ASN A 281 4.95 9.07 17.33
N ASP A 282 5.56 10.06 17.98
CA ASP A 282 6.90 9.98 18.58
C ASP A 282 6.88 9.31 19.98
N TYR A 283 5.81 8.54 20.25
CA TYR A 283 5.53 7.90 21.52
C TYR A 283 6.48 6.72 21.78
N ASN A 284 7.42 6.93 22.71
CA ASN A 284 8.58 6.06 22.88
C ASN A 284 8.40 5.01 24.00
N LYS A 285 7.79 3.86 23.68
CA LYS A 285 7.85 2.64 24.51
C LYS A 285 8.78 1.60 23.91
N GLU A 286 9.53 0.89 24.76
CA GLU A 286 10.37 -0.22 24.34
C GLU A 286 9.55 -1.35 23.67
N GLU A 287 8.43 -1.75 24.30
CA GLU A 287 7.49 -2.74 23.76
C GLU A 287 6.99 -2.34 22.36
N SER A 288 6.68 -1.05 22.14
CA SER A 288 6.19 -0.57 20.84
C SER A 288 7.27 -0.58 19.75
N ASN A 289 8.54 -0.49 20.13
CA ASN A 289 9.68 -0.48 19.21
C ASN A 289 10.29 -1.88 18.96
N ARG A 290 9.74 -2.94 19.57
CA ARG A 290 10.22 -4.32 19.38
C ARG A 290 10.05 -4.72 17.91
N ILE A 291 11.18 -5.02 17.26
CA ILE A 291 11.18 -5.71 15.96
C ILE A 291 10.87 -7.18 16.24
N HIS A 292 9.83 -7.71 15.60
CA HIS A 292 9.39 -9.10 15.75
C HIS A 292 10.44 -10.06 15.16
N ASN A 293 10.81 -9.85 13.89
CA ASN A 293 11.81 -10.66 13.19
C ASN A 293 13.26 -10.24 13.50
N LYS A 294 13.56 -9.78 14.73
CA LYS A 294 14.88 -9.21 15.09
C LYS A 294 16.02 -10.16 14.75
N ASP A 295 15.88 -11.42 15.12
CA ASP A 295 16.95 -12.43 15.15
C ASP A 295 17.01 -13.28 13.87
N GLU A 296 16.14 -13.02 12.88
CA GLU A 296 16.28 -13.56 11.53
C GLU A 296 17.62 -13.14 10.90
N LYS A 297 18.34 -14.11 10.32
CA LYS A 297 19.59 -13.88 9.60
C LYS A 297 19.32 -13.12 8.30
N LYS A 298 20.18 -12.15 8.00
CA LYS A 298 20.17 -11.44 6.72
C LYS A 298 20.73 -12.33 5.61
N THR A 299 20.05 -12.37 4.48
CA THR A 299 20.37 -13.19 3.31
C THR A 299 20.27 -12.35 2.04
N ASP A 300 20.94 -12.77 0.97
CA ASP A 300 20.68 -12.21 -0.36
C ASP A 300 19.71 -13.09 -1.14
N MET A 301 18.90 -12.47 -2.00
CA MET A 301 17.94 -13.14 -2.87
C MET A 301 18.65 -14.07 -3.86
N LEU A 302 18.18 -15.32 -3.95
CA LEU A 302 18.74 -16.34 -4.84
C LEU A 302 17.94 -16.44 -6.14
N VAL A 303 18.64 -16.62 -7.26
CA VAL A 303 18.04 -16.93 -8.57
C VAL A 303 18.22 -18.44 -8.80
N ILE A 304 17.18 -19.25 -8.55
CA ILE A 304 17.28 -20.71 -8.76
C ILE A 304 17.01 -21.08 -10.22
N SER A 305 16.07 -20.38 -10.87
CA SER A 305 15.79 -20.51 -12.30
C SER A 305 15.35 -19.17 -12.89
N ASN A 306 15.06 -19.14 -14.19
CA ASN A 306 14.68 -17.92 -14.92
C ASN A 306 13.35 -17.31 -14.43
N ASP A 307 12.57 -18.10 -13.69
CA ASP A 307 11.17 -17.86 -13.32
C ASP A 307 10.95 -17.97 -11.80
N VAL A 308 12.00 -18.31 -11.03
CA VAL A 308 11.94 -18.57 -9.59
C VAL A 308 13.06 -17.81 -8.86
N LEU A 309 12.69 -16.64 -8.33
CA LEU A 309 13.49 -15.88 -7.36
C LEU A 309 13.08 -16.27 -5.94
N MET A 310 14.08 -16.53 -5.08
CA MET A 310 13.88 -17.06 -3.73
C MET A 310 14.46 -16.11 -2.67
N CYS A 311 13.77 -16.03 -1.54
CA CYS A 311 14.02 -15.09 -0.46
C CYS A 311 13.75 -15.80 0.87
N SER A 312 14.77 -15.96 1.72
CA SER A 312 14.73 -16.80 2.93
C SER A 312 14.23 -18.25 2.69
N GLY A 313 14.36 -18.77 1.47
CA GLY A 313 13.83 -20.11 1.07
C GLY A 313 12.41 -20.11 0.47
N HIS A 314 11.74 -18.96 0.37
CA HIS A 314 10.39 -18.84 -0.19
C HIS A 314 10.41 -18.12 -1.55
N SER A 315 9.53 -18.54 -2.48
CA SER A 315 9.44 -17.96 -3.83
C SER A 315 8.74 -16.62 -3.81
N ILE A 316 9.41 -15.57 -4.30
CA ILE A 316 9.00 -14.17 -4.14
C ILE A 316 7.63 -13.87 -4.79
N PHE A 317 7.33 -14.49 -5.93
CA PHE A 317 6.13 -14.23 -6.71
C PHE A 317 5.03 -15.29 -6.55
N LYS A 318 5.20 -16.23 -5.62
CA LYS A 318 4.17 -17.24 -5.32
C LYS A 318 3.01 -16.59 -4.56
N SER A 319 1.78 -16.84 -4.98
CA SER A 319 0.56 -16.28 -4.38
C SER A 319 0.31 -16.69 -2.92
N SER A 320 1.09 -17.64 -2.36
CA SER A 320 1.08 -18.00 -0.93
C SER A 320 2.13 -17.24 -0.10
N SER A 321 2.97 -16.39 -0.71
CA SER A 321 4.07 -15.70 -0.04
C SER A 321 3.82 -14.20 -0.02
N ARG A 322 3.65 -13.62 1.17
CA ARG A 322 3.43 -12.18 1.35
C ARG A 322 4.77 -11.45 1.46
N ILE A 323 5.42 -11.23 0.32
CA ILE A 323 6.66 -10.46 0.29
C ILE A 323 6.34 -8.96 0.30
N VAL A 324 6.82 -8.25 1.32
CA VAL A 324 6.88 -6.79 1.36
C VAL A 324 8.24 -6.34 0.84
N SER A 325 8.25 -5.37 -0.08
CA SER A 325 9.47 -4.74 -0.59
C SER A 325 9.65 -3.32 -0.06
N VAL A 326 10.89 -2.96 0.25
CA VAL A 326 11.32 -1.71 0.87
C VAL A 326 12.47 -1.11 0.06
N LEU A 327 12.27 0.10 -0.46
CA LEU A 327 13.28 0.89 -1.17
C LEU A 327 13.44 2.27 -0.50
N PRO A 328 14.59 2.55 0.14
CA PRO A 328 14.80 3.82 0.85
C PRO A 328 15.10 4.99 -0.12
N PRO A 329 14.88 6.26 0.31
CA PRO A 329 15.15 7.48 -0.44
C PRO A 329 16.51 7.55 -1.14
N GLU A 330 17.57 7.13 -0.46
CA GLU A 330 18.94 7.07 -1.02
C GLU A 330 19.05 6.14 -2.24
N ASN A 331 18.16 5.15 -2.35
CA ASN A 331 18.13 4.17 -3.43
C ASN A 331 16.94 4.33 -4.38
N ASN A 332 16.06 5.31 -4.15
CA ASN A 332 14.96 5.66 -5.04
C ASN A 332 15.35 6.82 -5.97
N TYR A 333 16.01 6.48 -7.06
CA TYR A 333 16.52 7.43 -8.04
C TYR A 333 15.48 7.88 -9.10
N ILE A 334 14.31 7.22 -9.20
CA ILE A 334 13.20 7.69 -10.06
C ILE A 334 12.56 8.94 -9.42
N LYS A 335 12.30 8.88 -8.11
CA LYS A 335 11.76 9.98 -7.32
C LYS A 335 12.67 10.22 -6.13
N ALA A 336 13.79 10.89 -6.40
CA ALA A 336 14.84 11.21 -5.44
C ALA A 336 14.23 11.77 -4.14
N GLY A 337 14.57 11.15 -3.01
CA GLY A 337 14.06 11.54 -1.69
C GLY A 337 12.78 10.81 -1.23
N THR A 338 12.07 10.07 -2.11
CA THR A 338 10.85 9.35 -1.70
C THR A 338 11.12 7.93 -1.22
N PHE A 339 10.56 7.56 -0.07
CA PHE A 339 10.53 6.18 0.41
C PHE A 339 9.44 5.40 -0.33
N LYS A 340 9.71 4.13 -0.70
CA LYS A 340 8.70 3.23 -1.25
C LYS A 340 8.64 1.94 -0.44
N VAL A 341 7.48 1.65 0.13
CA VAL A 341 7.10 0.28 0.51
C VAL A 341 6.03 -0.19 -0.49
N SER A 342 6.10 -1.45 -0.91
CA SER A 342 5.04 -2.07 -1.72
C SER A 342 5.06 -3.58 -1.54
N ILE A 343 3.88 -4.19 -1.45
CA ILE A 343 3.72 -5.65 -1.55
C ILE A 343 4.17 -6.07 -2.95
N VAL A 344 4.91 -7.17 -3.04
CA VAL A 344 5.44 -7.69 -4.30
C VAL A 344 4.41 -8.58 -4.98
N ASN A 345 4.26 -8.40 -6.29
CA ASN A 345 3.43 -9.22 -7.16
C ASN A 345 4.19 -9.57 -8.46
N GLN A 346 3.58 -10.37 -9.33
CA GLN A 346 4.20 -10.83 -10.59
C GLN A 346 4.61 -9.69 -11.55
N THR A 347 4.04 -8.48 -11.41
CA THR A 347 4.37 -7.31 -12.22
C THR A 347 5.33 -6.34 -11.50
N THR A 348 5.90 -6.72 -10.35
CA THR A 348 6.80 -5.86 -9.58
C THR A 348 8.23 -5.96 -10.08
N ASN A 349 8.74 -4.88 -10.67
CA ASN A 349 10.17 -4.74 -10.94
C ASN A 349 10.96 -4.59 -9.63
N LEU A 350 12.07 -5.32 -9.55
CA LEU A 350 13.05 -5.30 -8.46
C LEU A 350 14.29 -4.48 -8.87
N TYR A 351 15.03 -3.97 -7.87
CA TYR A 351 16.19 -3.10 -8.08
C TYR A 351 17.34 -3.45 -7.10
N PRO A 352 18.62 -3.20 -7.45
CA PRO A 352 19.76 -3.42 -6.55
C PRO A 352 19.58 -2.71 -5.20
N GLU A 353 20.01 -3.35 -4.12
CA GLU A 353 19.93 -2.83 -2.74
C GLU A 353 18.49 -2.54 -2.24
N GLN A 354 17.45 -2.88 -3.02
CA GLN A 354 16.09 -3.01 -2.49
C GLN A 354 16.07 -4.17 -1.49
N LYS A 355 15.31 -4.03 -0.41
CA LYS A 355 15.14 -5.11 0.57
C LYS A 355 13.75 -5.69 0.51
N LEU A 356 13.66 -6.96 0.86
CA LEU A 356 12.47 -7.78 0.88
C LEU A 356 12.30 -8.37 2.29
N GLN A 357 11.06 -8.63 2.66
CA GLN A 357 10.69 -9.37 3.86
C GLN A 357 9.53 -10.30 3.54
N LEU A 358 9.60 -11.54 4.00
CA LEU A 358 8.42 -12.40 4.07
C LEU A 358 7.62 -12.05 5.32
N ILE A 359 6.32 -11.85 5.14
CA ILE A 359 5.33 -11.90 6.22
C ILE A 359 4.76 -13.32 6.22
N ASP A 360 5.09 -14.12 7.23
CA ASP A 360 4.40 -15.39 7.46
C ASP A 360 3.22 -15.15 8.41
N VAL A 361 2.03 -15.46 7.93
CA VAL A 361 0.77 -15.24 8.66
C VAL A 361 0.61 -16.28 9.77
N ASN A 362 1.22 -17.47 9.65
CA ASN A 362 1.17 -18.51 10.69
C ASN A 362 2.10 -18.17 11.86
N ASP A 363 3.31 -17.67 11.60
CA ASP A 363 4.18 -17.15 12.66
C ASP A 363 3.50 -15.99 13.42
N ILE A 364 2.76 -15.13 12.72
CA ILE A 364 1.93 -14.11 13.38
C ILE A 364 0.83 -14.72 14.28
N THR A 365 0.10 -15.76 13.84
CA THR A 365 -0.94 -16.38 14.69
C THR A 365 -0.35 -17.13 15.89
N GLU A 366 0.78 -17.82 15.71
CA GLU A 366 1.45 -18.60 16.75
C GLU A 366 2.19 -17.71 17.76
N THR A 367 2.91 -16.68 17.30
CA THR A 367 3.64 -15.74 18.16
C THR A 367 2.70 -14.76 18.88
N TYR A 368 1.56 -14.38 18.28
CA TYR A 368 0.65 -13.37 18.84
C TYR A 368 -0.84 -13.81 18.91
N PRO A 369 -1.18 -14.96 19.52
CA PRO A 369 -2.54 -15.54 19.46
C PRO A 369 -3.64 -14.63 20.04
N LYS A 370 -3.28 -13.68 20.91
CA LYS A 370 -4.18 -12.67 21.51
C LYS A 370 -4.27 -11.34 20.74
N ALA A 371 -3.56 -11.16 19.63
CA ALA A 371 -3.45 -9.85 18.95
C ALA A 371 -4.80 -9.16 18.68
N GLY A 372 -5.82 -9.93 18.30
CA GLY A 372 -7.16 -9.40 18.02
C GLY A 372 -8.02 -9.07 19.26
N THR A 373 -7.65 -9.53 20.46
CA THR A 373 -8.40 -9.20 21.70
C THR A 373 -8.09 -7.80 22.22
N TYR A 374 -7.17 -7.07 21.58
CA TYR A 374 -6.81 -5.69 21.90
C TYR A 374 -7.54 -4.69 21.00
N LEU A 375 -7.66 -3.42 21.40
CA LEU A 375 -8.21 -2.34 20.55
C LEU A 375 -7.40 -2.13 19.26
N GLY A 376 -6.09 -2.36 19.32
CA GLY A 376 -5.21 -2.29 18.15
C GLY A 376 -3.90 -3.04 18.36
N PHE A 377 -3.35 -3.58 17.28
CA PHE A 377 -2.13 -4.39 17.28
C PHE A 377 -1.24 -4.08 16.08
N VAL A 378 0.07 -4.16 16.30
CA VAL A 378 1.12 -3.74 15.36
C VAL A 378 2.30 -4.70 15.48
N VAL A 379 2.78 -5.22 14.36
CA VAL A 379 4.00 -6.04 14.27
C VAL A 379 5.03 -5.26 13.45
N ASN A 380 6.18 -4.96 14.05
CA ASN A 380 7.25 -4.20 13.39
C ASN A 380 8.28 -5.16 12.78
N TYR A 381 8.65 -4.93 11.52
CA TYR A 381 9.58 -5.77 10.75
C TYR A 381 10.81 -5.00 10.27
N GLU A 382 11.98 -5.62 10.33
CA GLU A 382 13.16 -5.19 9.59
C GLU A 382 13.40 -6.14 8.39
N PRO A 383 13.41 -5.65 7.14
CA PRO A 383 13.73 -6.47 5.96
C PRO A 383 15.10 -7.16 6.04
N LYS A 384 15.09 -8.49 5.87
CA LYS A 384 16.31 -9.33 5.97
C LYS A 384 16.89 -9.79 4.65
N CYS A 385 16.10 -9.76 3.57
CA CYS A 385 16.45 -10.33 2.29
C CYS A 385 16.84 -9.22 1.30
N ASN A 386 18.11 -9.10 0.91
CA ASN A 386 18.55 -8.05 -0.03
C ASN A 386 18.42 -8.52 -1.48
N VAL A 387 18.05 -7.62 -2.39
CA VAL A 387 18.23 -7.83 -3.83
C VAL A 387 19.71 -7.54 -4.16
N PRO A 388 20.51 -8.54 -4.56
CA PRO A 388 21.94 -8.38 -4.81
C PRO A 388 22.21 -7.59 -6.09
N TYR A 389 23.46 -7.20 -6.29
CA TYR A 389 23.92 -6.75 -7.61
C TYR A 389 24.00 -7.96 -8.56
N LEU A 390 23.59 -7.75 -9.82
CA LEU A 390 23.59 -8.77 -10.87
C LEU A 390 24.57 -8.38 -11.98
N ASN A 391 25.37 -9.32 -12.46
CA ASN A 391 26.36 -9.06 -13.50
C ASN A 391 25.69 -8.64 -14.83
N VAL A 392 26.14 -7.50 -15.34
CA VAL A 392 25.71 -6.96 -16.64
C VAL A 392 26.90 -6.51 -17.48
N LYS A 393 26.76 -6.72 -18.80
CA LYS A 393 27.58 -6.09 -19.83
C LYS A 393 26.75 -5.03 -20.53
N LEU A 394 27.44 -4.08 -21.14
CA LEU A 394 26.82 -3.07 -22.00
C LEU A 394 27.08 -3.41 -23.47
N PHE A 395 26.07 -3.18 -24.31
CA PHE A 395 26.15 -3.41 -25.74
C PHE A 395 25.74 -2.15 -26.50
N LEU A 396 26.30 -1.93 -27.67
CA LEU A 396 25.91 -0.83 -28.55
C LEU A 396 24.43 -0.98 -28.97
N LYS A 397 23.61 0.04 -28.74
CA LYS A 397 22.23 0.13 -29.23
C LYS A 397 22.16 1.22 -30.30
N ILE A 398 21.52 0.91 -31.42
CA ILE A 398 21.23 1.87 -32.50
C ILE A 398 19.72 1.80 -32.76
N SER A 399 19.05 2.95 -32.64
CA SER A 399 17.59 3.03 -32.51
C SER A 399 17.09 2.04 -31.46
N ASP A 400 16.31 1.01 -31.84
CA ASP A 400 15.81 -0.03 -30.93
C ASP A 400 16.53 -1.38 -31.02
N SER A 401 17.56 -1.50 -31.84
CA SER A 401 18.30 -2.75 -32.03
C SER A 401 19.60 -2.77 -31.24
N ILE A 402 19.78 -3.81 -30.42
CA ILE A 402 21.09 -4.16 -29.83
C ILE A 402 21.95 -4.74 -30.96
N GLN A 403 23.11 -4.14 -31.20
CA GLN A 403 23.99 -4.52 -32.29
C GLN A 403 24.77 -5.79 -31.98
N LYS A 404 25.15 -6.53 -33.03
CA LYS A 404 26.09 -7.66 -32.94
C LYS A 404 27.50 -7.18 -33.21
N PHE A 405 28.48 -7.81 -32.57
CA PHE A 405 29.90 -7.60 -32.82
C PHE A 405 30.58 -8.91 -33.23
N GLU A 406 31.75 -8.77 -33.83
CA GLU A 406 32.70 -9.85 -34.07
C GLU A 406 33.98 -9.53 -33.30
N ASN A 407 34.55 -10.49 -32.58
CA ASN A 407 35.80 -10.28 -31.86
C ASN A 407 36.99 -10.47 -32.83
N LYS A 408 37.76 -9.41 -33.07
CA LYS A 408 38.79 -9.33 -34.11
C LYS A 408 40.14 -8.89 -33.55
N ALA A 409 41.19 -9.19 -34.29
CA ALA A 409 42.47 -8.51 -34.12
C ALA A 409 42.38 -7.14 -34.82
N ASP A 410 42.65 -6.09 -34.06
CA ASP A 410 42.80 -4.71 -34.48
C ASP A 410 44.28 -4.33 -34.36
N ASP A 411 44.86 -3.69 -35.39
CA ASP A 411 46.30 -3.41 -35.46
C ASP A 411 46.80 -2.43 -34.38
N ILE A 412 45.88 -1.68 -33.75
CA ILE A 412 46.17 -0.65 -32.73
C ILE A 412 45.76 -1.14 -31.33
N PHE A 413 44.61 -1.81 -31.23
CA PHE A 413 44.00 -2.19 -29.95
C PHE A 413 44.12 -3.69 -29.61
N GLY A 414 44.68 -4.50 -30.49
CA GLY A 414 44.82 -5.95 -30.29
C GLY A 414 43.48 -6.68 -30.41
N LYS A 415 43.26 -7.72 -29.61
CA LYS A 415 42.05 -8.54 -29.70
C LYS A 415 40.86 -7.87 -29.01
N ILE A 416 39.98 -7.23 -29.77
CA ILE A 416 38.88 -6.38 -29.29
C ILE A 416 37.55 -6.73 -29.99
N ASP A 417 36.43 -6.36 -29.38
CA ASP A 417 35.10 -6.49 -29.99
C ASP A 417 34.89 -5.38 -31.04
N THR A 418 34.46 -5.74 -32.24
CA THR A 418 34.23 -4.82 -33.36
C THR A 418 32.79 -4.90 -33.86
N TYR A 419 32.08 -3.78 -33.81
CA TYR A 419 30.72 -3.65 -34.36
C TYR A 419 30.77 -3.18 -35.82
N ILE A 420 29.90 -3.72 -36.67
CA ILE A 420 29.78 -3.30 -38.09
C ILE A 420 28.47 -2.52 -38.25
N VAL A 421 28.55 -1.27 -38.71
CA VAL A 421 27.41 -0.34 -38.78
C VAL A 421 27.23 0.22 -40.19
N ASP A 422 26.09 -0.06 -40.83
CA ASP A 422 25.74 0.45 -42.16
C ASP A 422 24.96 1.77 -42.07
N ARG A 423 25.69 2.89 -42.09
CA ARG A 423 25.13 4.25 -42.02
C ARG A 423 24.27 4.60 -43.23
N ARG A 424 24.42 3.92 -44.38
CA ARG A 424 23.71 4.23 -45.64
C ARG A 424 22.19 4.07 -45.55
N LYS A 425 21.68 3.43 -44.49
CA LYS A 425 20.26 3.23 -44.22
C LYS A 425 19.74 4.01 -43.00
N MET A 426 20.55 4.87 -42.40
CA MET A 426 20.30 5.44 -41.07
C MET A 426 20.60 6.96 -41.01
N ASN A 427 19.56 7.77 -41.28
CA ASN A 427 19.60 9.21 -40.99
C ASN A 427 19.11 9.45 -39.56
N ASN A 428 19.87 10.25 -38.78
CA ASN A 428 19.54 10.69 -37.42
C ASN A 428 19.15 9.55 -36.45
N ALA A 429 19.76 8.36 -36.60
CA ALA A 429 19.52 7.25 -35.69
C ALA A 429 20.18 7.55 -34.33
N HIS A 430 19.37 7.57 -33.26
CA HIS A 430 19.89 7.71 -31.91
C HIS A 430 20.77 6.50 -31.56
N VAL A 431 21.96 6.78 -31.02
CA VAL A 431 22.91 5.76 -30.58
C VAL A 431 23.18 5.89 -29.08
N GLY A 432 23.46 4.76 -28.46
CA GLY A 432 23.77 4.68 -27.04
C GLY A 432 24.15 3.27 -26.62
N CYS A 433 24.03 2.99 -25.34
CA CYS A 433 24.35 1.68 -24.76
C CYS A 433 23.10 1.06 -24.15
N HIS A 434 22.97 -0.26 -24.22
CA HIS A 434 21.92 -1.02 -23.54
C HIS A 434 22.53 -2.02 -22.55
N VAL A 435 21.85 -2.21 -21.42
CA VAL A 435 22.26 -3.11 -20.34
C VAL A 435 21.74 -4.51 -20.64
N VAL A 436 22.65 -5.49 -20.70
CA VAL A 436 22.30 -6.90 -20.93
C VAL A 436 22.91 -7.74 -19.82
N PHE A 437 22.10 -8.60 -19.20
CA PHE A 437 22.55 -9.53 -18.18
C PHE A 437 23.47 -10.60 -18.78
N GLU A 438 24.51 -11.00 -18.04
CA GLU A 438 25.40 -12.10 -18.44
C GLU A 438 24.70 -13.47 -18.34
N GLY A 439 23.62 -13.55 -17.56
CA GLY A 439 22.71 -14.70 -17.47
C GLY A 439 21.33 -14.41 -18.05
N LYS A 440 20.42 -15.40 -17.98
CA LYS A 440 19.03 -15.24 -18.44
C LYS A 440 18.27 -14.20 -17.60
N LYS A 441 17.51 -13.33 -18.27
CA LYS A 441 16.76 -12.21 -17.67
C LYS A 441 15.40 -12.70 -17.10
N HIS A 442 15.26 -12.73 -15.78
CA HIS A 442 13.95 -12.85 -15.13
C HIS A 442 13.13 -11.57 -15.40
N PRO A 443 11.82 -11.63 -15.72
CA PRO A 443 11.03 -10.45 -16.10
C PRO A 443 11.06 -9.29 -15.10
N ALA A 444 11.00 -9.59 -13.80
CA ALA A 444 11.12 -8.60 -12.71
C ALA A 444 12.45 -7.81 -12.67
N PHE A 445 13.44 -8.14 -13.50
CA PHE A 445 14.68 -7.37 -13.67
C PHE A 445 14.64 -6.48 -14.92
N ASN A 446 13.45 -6.12 -15.41
CA ASN A 446 13.33 -5.42 -16.69
C ASN A 446 14.09 -4.08 -16.72
N ASP A 447 13.93 -3.28 -15.66
CA ASP A 447 14.46 -1.92 -15.53
C ASP A 447 15.55 -1.84 -14.42
N PHE A 448 16.13 -2.99 -14.05
CA PHE A 448 16.89 -3.23 -12.81
C PHE A 448 17.92 -2.14 -12.46
N TYR A 449 18.70 -1.70 -13.45
CA TYR A 449 19.72 -0.65 -13.27
C TYR A 449 19.25 0.75 -13.68
N GLU A 450 18.07 0.91 -14.29
CA GLU A 450 17.60 2.19 -14.84
C GLU A 450 17.30 3.24 -13.77
N ASN A 451 16.96 2.82 -12.55
CA ASN A 451 16.90 3.73 -11.40
C ASN A 451 18.27 4.38 -11.20
N PHE A 452 19.26 3.55 -10.86
CA PHE A 452 20.55 3.96 -10.34
C PHE A 452 21.48 4.60 -11.41
N CYS A 453 21.38 4.12 -12.65
CA CYS A 453 22.32 4.41 -13.72
C CYS A 453 21.64 4.86 -15.00
N GLN A 454 22.39 5.62 -15.80
CA GLN A 454 22.09 5.92 -17.20
C GLN A 454 23.21 5.34 -18.08
N PRO A 455 22.89 4.53 -19.11
CA PRO A 455 23.89 4.13 -20.09
C PRO A 455 24.41 5.33 -20.88
N SER A 456 25.72 5.36 -21.12
CA SER A 456 26.44 6.41 -21.82
C SER A 456 27.42 5.77 -22.80
N LEU A 457 27.41 6.26 -24.04
CA LEU A 457 28.32 5.85 -25.10
C LEU A 457 29.42 6.90 -25.22
N LEU A 458 30.66 6.47 -25.03
CA LEU A 458 31.84 7.33 -25.06
C LEU A 458 32.74 6.94 -26.23
N MET A 459 33.40 7.92 -26.86
CA MET A 459 34.44 7.73 -27.86
C MET A 459 35.71 8.47 -27.42
N LEU A 460 36.89 7.90 -27.68
CA LEU A 460 38.17 8.56 -27.42
C LEU A 460 38.41 9.67 -28.45
N ASP A 461 38.53 10.93 -28.02
CA ASP A 461 39.00 12.00 -28.90
C ASP A 461 40.54 11.91 -29.06
N GLY A 462 40.98 11.54 -30.26
CA GLY A 462 42.40 11.46 -30.61
C GLY A 462 43.16 12.79 -30.54
N LYS A 463 42.48 13.95 -30.44
CA LYS A 463 43.13 15.26 -30.27
C LYS A 463 43.43 15.61 -28.81
N THR A 464 42.54 15.27 -27.88
CA THR A 464 42.70 15.60 -26.44
C THR A 464 43.04 14.40 -25.56
N GLY A 465 42.98 13.17 -26.08
CA GLY A 465 43.18 11.94 -25.30
C GLY A 465 42.06 11.67 -24.28
N LYS A 466 40.92 12.36 -24.39
CA LYS A 466 39.80 12.27 -23.45
C LYS A 466 38.59 11.60 -24.10
N PHE A 467 37.76 10.97 -23.28
CA PHE A 467 36.49 10.41 -23.73
C PHE A 467 35.41 11.50 -23.84
N ILE A 468 34.74 11.56 -24.99
CA ILE A 468 33.58 12.42 -25.26
C ILE A 468 32.31 11.58 -25.44
N GLU A 469 31.17 12.11 -25.00
CA GLU A 469 29.87 11.43 -25.04
C GLU A 469 29.21 11.58 -26.42
N ILE A 470 28.67 10.50 -26.97
CA ILE A 470 28.04 10.44 -28.31
C ILE A 470 26.60 9.93 -28.20
N THR A 471 25.68 10.63 -28.87
CA THR A 471 24.24 10.32 -28.90
C THR A 471 23.64 10.20 -30.32
N ASP A 472 24.39 10.56 -31.37
CA ASP A 472 23.97 10.45 -32.78
C ASP A 472 24.99 9.67 -33.63
N ILE A 473 24.47 8.89 -34.58
CA ILE A 473 25.24 8.00 -35.46
C ILE A 473 26.23 8.75 -36.39
N GLN A 474 26.00 10.03 -36.71
CA GLN A 474 26.89 10.78 -37.60
C GLN A 474 28.19 11.20 -36.92
N SER A 475 28.24 11.18 -35.58
CA SER A 475 29.45 11.46 -34.79
C SER A 475 30.44 10.29 -34.76
N PHE A 476 30.08 9.11 -35.27
CA PHE A 476 30.99 7.96 -35.30
C PHE A 476 32.18 8.19 -36.26
N GLN A 477 33.37 7.88 -35.74
CA GLN A 477 34.63 7.85 -36.47
C GLN A 477 35.10 6.40 -36.63
N PRO A 478 35.60 5.99 -37.82
CA PRO A 478 36.19 4.67 -38.01
C PRO A 478 37.54 4.57 -37.27
N ASN A 479 37.98 3.34 -36.97
CA ASN A 479 39.27 3.03 -36.33
C ASN A 479 39.51 3.75 -34.99
N ASN A 480 38.44 4.14 -34.30
CA ASN A 480 38.49 4.80 -33.00
C ASN A 480 37.95 3.87 -31.89
N LYS A 481 38.40 4.08 -30.66
CA LYS A 481 38.02 3.29 -29.48
C LYS A 481 36.81 3.89 -28.79
N TYR A 482 35.79 3.05 -28.59
CA TYR A 482 34.55 3.37 -27.90
C TYR A 482 34.49 2.63 -26.57
N ILE A 483 33.76 3.21 -25.61
CA ILE A 483 33.43 2.59 -24.33
C ILE A 483 31.95 2.78 -24.08
N CYS A 484 31.24 1.67 -23.85
CA CYS A 484 29.96 1.74 -23.17
C CYS A 484 30.17 1.70 -21.65
N ALA A 485 29.60 2.68 -20.94
CA ALA A 485 29.65 2.77 -19.48
C ALA A 485 28.27 3.07 -18.89
N LEU A 486 28.04 2.67 -17.64
CA LEU A 486 26.95 3.23 -16.83
C LEU A 486 27.44 4.46 -16.07
N ARG A 487 26.77 5.59 -16.30
CA ARG A 487 26.91 6.82 -15.51
C ARG A 487 25.92 6.75 -14.36
N VAL A 488 26.41 6.81 -13.12
CA VAL A 488 25.53 6.88 -11.93
C VAL A 488 24.83 8.24 -11.93
N LYS A 489 23.50 8.26 -11.70
CA LYS A 489 22.72 9.51 -11.80
C LYS A 489 23.02 10.53 -10.69
N ASN A 490 23.48 10.07 -9.51
CA ASN A 490 23.90 10.92 -8.39
C ASN A 490 25.33 10.55 -7.93
N ALA A 491 26.18 11.55 -7.71
CA ALA A 491 27.61 11.36 -7.45
C ALA A 491 27.96 10.75 -6.06
N ASN A 492 27.07 10.85 -5.07
CA ASN A 492 27.34 10.48 -3.66
C ASN A 492 27.37 8.96 -3.38
N SER A 493 27.63 8.14 -4.40
CA SER A 493 27.45 6.69 -4.40
C SER A 493 28.79 5.94 -4.17
N LYS A 494 28.91 5.23 -3.05
CA LYS A 494 30.16 4.54 -2.63
C LYS A 494 30.73 3.53 -3.66
N ASN A 495 32.06 3.42 -3.68
CA ASN A 495 32.88 2.72 -4.68
C ASN A 495 32.61 1.21 -4.89
N GLY A 496 31.90 0.51 -4.01
CA GLY A 496 31.70 -0.95 -4.12
C GLY A 496 30.96 -1.41 -5.39
N LYS A 497 30.22 -0.49 -6.03
CA LYS A 497 29.24 -0.78 -7.08
C LYS A 497 29.83 -1.00 -8.48
N GLN A 498 31.11 -0.68 -8.70
CA GLN A 498 31.75 -0.81 -10.02
C GLN A 498 32.13 -2.25 -10.42
N ARG A 499 32.04 -3.23 -9.50
CA ARG A 499 32.46 -4.62 -9.74
C ARG A 499 31.47 -5.47 -10.54
N TYR A 500 30.19 -5.10 -10.58
CA TYR A 500 29.11 -5.90 -11.20
C TYR A 500 28.65 -5.34 -12.56
N ILE A 501 29.25 -4.22 -12.98
CA ILE A 501 28.92 -3.51 -14.21
C ILE A 501 30.18 -3.51 -15.08
N HIS A 502 30.25 -4.45 -16.02
CA HIS A 502 31.37 -4.52 -16.93
C HIS A 502 31.22 -3.44 -18.02
N LYS A 503 32.06 -2.41 -17.95
CA LYS A 503 32.31 -1.52 -19.10
C LYS A 503 32.79 -2.38 -20.26
N THR A 504 32.29 -2.11 -21.46
CA THR A 504 32.71 -2.78 -22.68
C THR A 504 33.44 -1.80 -23.57
N GLU A 505 34.66 -2.16 -23.95
CA GLU A 505 35.50 -1.39 -24.86
C GLU A 505 35.44 -2.05 -26.25
N PHE A 506 35.24 -1.26 -27.30
CA PHE A 506 35.03 -1.79 -28.65
C PHE A 506 35.47 -0.81 -29.75
N THR A 507 35.62 -1.32 -30.96
CA THR A 507 35.78 -0.51 -32.19
C THR A 507 34.52 -0.57 -33.07
N ILE A 508 34.37 0.39 -33.98
CA ILE A 508 33.26 0.42 -34.94
C ILE A 508 33.83 0.50 -36.36
N THR A 509 33.45 -0.46 -37.22
CA THR A 509 33.65 -0.41 -38.67
C THR A 509 32.41 0.20 -39.32
N LEU A 510 32.59 1.32 -40.02
CA LEU A 510 31.50 2.05 -40.69
C LEU A 510 31.42 1.68 -42.17
N ILE A 511 30.22 1.34 -42.64
CA ILE A 511 29.93 1.20 -44.07
C ILE A 511 29.22 2.48 -44.51
N ASP A 512 29.98 3.39 -45.13
CA ASP A 512 29.53 4.71 -45.60
C ASP A 512 29.46 4.78 -47.13
N SER A 513 28.53 5.61 -47.65
CA SER A 513 28.32 5.81 -49.10
C SER A 513 29.45 6.57 -49.80
N ASN A 514 30.27 7.33 -49.05
CA ASN A 514 31.33 8.17 -49.60
C ASN A 514 32.39 7.41 -50.40
N PHE A 515 32.64 6.12 -50.12
CA PHE A 515 33.62 5.33 -50.88
C PHE A 515 33.21 5.16 -52.35
N THR A 516 31.92 4.89 -52.61
CA THR A 516 31.37 4.81 -53.97
C THR A 516 31.43 6.16 -54.68
N VAL A 517 31.13 7.26 -53.97
CA VAL A 517 31.19 8.62 -54.52
C VAL A 517 32.61 9.00 -54.91
N TRP A 518 33.61 8.71 -54.07
CA TRP A 518 35.02 8.97 -54.38
C TRP A 518 35.55 8.13 -55.55
N ILE A 519 35.13 6.87 -55.68
CA ILE A 519 35.46 6.04 -56.85
C ILE A 519 34.87 6.64 -58.13
N ILE A 520 33.58 7.03 -58.11
CA ILE A 520 32.94 7.69 -59.26
C ILE A 520 33.66 9.00 -59.62
N PHE A 521 33.99 9.83 -58.63
CA PHE A 521 34.68 11.11 -58.84
C PHE A 521 36.10 10.92 -59.39
N GLY A 522 36.84 9.93 -58.89
CA GLY A 522 38.17 9.57 -59.41
C GLY A 522 38.11 9.07 -60.86
N ILE A 523 37.14 8.22 -61.20
CA ILE A 523 36.89 7.79 -62.58
C ILE A 523 36.53 8.99 -63.47
N PHE A 524 35.71 9.92 -62.98
CA PHE A 524 35.32 11.12 -63.72
C PHE A 524 36.53 12.04 -64.01
N ILE A 525 37.45 12.20 -63.05
CA ILE A 525 38.71 12.93 -63.24
C ILE A 525 39.58 12.24 -64.30
N ILE A 526 39.74 10.91 -64.25
CA ILE A 526 40.52 10.16 -65.23
C ILE A 526 39.93 10.33 -66.65
N ILE A 527 38.62 10.23 -66.81
CA ILE A 527 37.93 10.45 -68.09
C ILE A 527 38.11 11.89 -68.57
N ALA A 528 38.00 12.89 -67.69
CA ALA A 528 38.22 14.29 -68.05
C ALA A 528 39.66 14.57 -68.51
N VAL A 529 40.66 14.01 -67.84
CA VAL A 529 42.08 14.11 -68.24
C VAL A 529 42.31 13.44 -69.60
N LEU A 530 41.76 12.24 -69.83
CA LEU A 530 41.85 11.56 -71.13
C LEU A 530 41.18 12.35 -72.26
N LEU A 531 40.03 12.99 -72.01
CA LEU A 531 39.37 13.87 -72.98
C LEU A 531 40.19 15.13 -73.29
N ILE A 532 40.83 15.74 -72.29
CA ILE A 532 41.72 16.89 -72.48
C ILE A 532 42.95 16.51 -73.32
N VAL A 533 43.58 15.37 -73.03
CA VAL A 533 44.72 14.84 -73.81
C VAL A 533 44.28 14.53 -75.26
N GLY A 534 43.12 13.88 -75.43
CA GLY A 534 42.54 13.61 -76.76
C GLY A 534 42.27 14.89 -77.56
N LEU A 535 41.70 15.92 -76.94
CA LEU A 535 41.46 17.22 -77.56
C LEU A 535 42.77 17.93 -77.95
N LEU A 536 43.82 17.84 -77.14
CA LEU A 536 45.14 18.41 -77.46
C LEU A 536 45.80 17.70 -78.66
N ILE A 537 45.66 16.38 -78.77
CA ILE A 537 46.13 15.60 -79.92
C ILE A 537 45.32 15.97 -81.18
N LEU A 538 44.00 16.02 -81.08
CA LEU A 538 43.11 16.33 -82.20
C LEU A 538 43.30 17.77 -82.72
N LYS A 539 43.61 18.72 -81.82
CA LYS A 539 43.96 20.11 -82.15
C LYS A 539 45.31 20.25 -82.87
N LYS A 540 46.24 19.29 -82.71
CA LYS A 540 47.49 19.23 -83.49
C LYS A 540 47.29 18.79 -84.95
N PHE A 541 46.23 18.04 -85.27
CA PHE A 541 46.04 17.47 -86.61
C PHE A 541 45.28 18.38 -87.61
N LYS A 542 44.47 19.35 -87.16
CA LYS A 542 43.70 20.23 -88.07
C LYS A 542 44.44 21.52 -88.44
N ARG A 543 45.39 21.45 -89.39
CA ARG A 543 45.97 22.68 -89.99
C ARG A 543 46.46 22.56 -91.45
N LYS A 544 45.55 22.37 -92.43
CA LYS A 544 45.82 22.67 -93.86
C LYS A 544 44.57 23.01 -94.70
N LYS A 545 44.33 24.32 -94.84
CA LYS A 545 43.88 25.11 -96.02
C LYS A 545 42.84 24.55 -97.04
N SER A 546 41.72 25.25 -97.20
CA SER A 546 41.19 25.73 -98.52
C SER A 546 40.18 26.89 -98.32
N ASN A 547 39.66 27.49 -99.39
CA ASN A 547 39.08 28.85 -99.42
C ASN A 547 37.78 29.01 -100.25
N ASN A 548 37.10 30.15 -100.06
CA ASN A 548 36.11 30.84 -100.93
C ASN A 548 34.61 30.43 -100.94
N ASN A 549 33.78 31.38 -100.47
CA ASN A 549 32.53 31.93 -101.02
C ASN A 549 31.58 31.09 -101.89
N SER A 550 30.30 31.04 -101.48
CA SER A 550 29.25 31.88 -102.10
C SER A 550 28.02 32.05 -101.16
N SER A 551 27.11 32.95 -101.53
CA SER A 551 25.89 33.32 -100.79
C SER A 551 24.66 32.52 -101.21
N THR A 552 23.60 32.47 -100.37
CA THR A 552 22.22 32.95 -100.71
C THR A 552 21.35 33.00 -99.43
N SER A 553 20.32 33.83 -99.44
CA SER A 553 19.41 34.15 -98.31
C SER A 553 17.99 33.60 -98.47
N SER A 554 17.29 33.32 -97.37
CA SER A 554 15.85 33.64 -97.24
C SER A 554 15.36 33.63 -95.77
N SER A 555 14.23 34.31 -95.55
CA SER A 555 13.41 34.39 -94.33
C SER A 555 12.52 33.12 -94.18
N GLN A 556 11.68 32.89 -93.14
CA GLN A 556 10.83 33.85 -92.40
C GLN A 556 10.27 33.31 -91.06
N SER A 557 9.67 34.22 -90.28
CA SER A 557 8.92 34.06 -89.01
C SER A 557 7.51 33.42 -89.22
N THR A 558 6.61 33.15 -88.25
CA THR A 558 6.13 33.81 -86.99
C THR A 558 5.49 32.76 -86.04
N THR A 559 5.66 32.72 -84.71
CA THR A 559 5.28 33.62 -83.57
C THR A 559 3.79 33.78 -83.22
N LYS A 560 3.44 33.48 -81.95
CA LYS A 560 2.52 34.16 -80.97
C LYS A 560 2.26 33.20 -79.77
N SER A 561 2.19 33.56 -78.47
CA SER A 561 1.76 34.77 -77.72
C SER A 561 0.23 34.92 -77.64
N SER A 562 -0.44 35.30 -76.53
CA SER A 562 -0.07 35.82 -75.18
C SER A 562 -1.06 35.25 -74.11
N THR A 563 -1.22 35.64 -72.82
CA THR A 563 -0.68 36.69 -71.91
C THR A 563 -0.82 36.24 -70.42
N VAL A 564 -0.68 37.15 -69.43
CA VAL A 564 -0.93 36.99 -67.97
C VAL A 564 -2.44 37.02 -67.60
N VAL A 565 -2.99 36.95 -66.36
CA VAL A 565 -2.56 37.26 -64.96
C VAL A 565 -3.21 36.23 -63.98
N SER A 566 -3.44 36.32 -62.64
CA SER A 566 -3.30 37.33 -61.56
C SER A 566 -3.31 36.72 -60.13
N THR A 567 -2.38 37.17 -59.29
CA THR A 567 -2.40 37.45 -57.82
C THR A 567 -3.35 36.81 -56.78
N ILE A 568 -2.75 36.52 -55.60
CA ILE A 568 -3.21 36.64 -54.18
C ILE A 568 -3.30 35.37 -53.29
N SER A 569 -2.87 35.59 -52.05
CA SER A 569 -2.72 34.71 -50.86
C SER A 569 -4.00 33.99 -50.38
N ASN A 570 -3.84 32.78 -49.81
CA ASN A 570 -4.12 32.54 -48.38
C ASN A 570 -3.70 31.15 -47.84
N VAL A 571 -3.52 31.12 -46.51
CA VAL A 571 -3.19 30.00 -45.59
C VAL A 571 -4.21 30.10 -44.43
N PRO A 572 -4.57 29.05 -43.65
CA PRO A 572 -4.24 27.61 -43.70
C PRO A 572 -5.51 26.72 -43.87
N ILE A 573 -5.43 25.40 -43.59
CA ILE A 573 -6.29 24.75 -42.57
C ILE A 573 -5.77 23.36 -42.16
N ILE A 574 -6.05 22.97 -40.91
CA ILE A 574 -5.63 21.72 -40.24
C ILE A 574 -6.72 20.65 -40.38
N LYS A 575 -6.35 19.35 -40.42
CA LYS A 575 -7.18 18.29 -39.83
C LYS A 575 -6.38 17.09 -39.29
N LYS A 576 -6.82 16.55 -38.15
CA LYS A 576 -6.25 15.39 -37.44
C LYS A 576 -6.78 14.06 -37.99
N LYS A 577 -6.05 12.97 -37.75
CA LYS A 577 -6.47 11.72 -37.06
C LYS A 577 -5.21 11.11 -36.42
N GLU A 578 -5.15 10.85 -35.11
CA GLU A 578 -5.85 9.82 -34.32
C GLU A 578 -5.30 8.40 -34.57
N CYS A 579 -4.21 8.06 -33.88
CA CYS A 579 -4.22 7.12 -32.75
C CYS A 579 -3.42 7.73 -31.59
#